data_AF-R7KJ30-F1
#
_entry.id   AF-R7KJ30-F1
#
_cell.length_a   1.000
_cell.length_b   1.000
_cell.length_c   1.000
_cell.angle_alpha   90.00
_cell.angle_beta   90.00
_cell.angle_gamma   90.00
#
_symmetry.space_group_name_H-M   'P 1'
#
loop_
_entity.id
_entity.type
_entity.pdbx_description
1 polymer ?
#
loop_
_entity_poly.entity_id
_entity_poly.type
_entity_poly.pdbx_seq_one_letter_code
_entity_poly.pdbx_strand_id
1 'polypeptide(L)' 'MGGIFVVETLSVMIQTTYFRLSGGKRIFLMAPIHHHFELKGWKETQVVTRFWIITFILVLIGLSTLKIR' A
#
# COMPACT_ATOMS: atom_id res chain seq x y z
N MET A 1 -0.96 -12.19 -4.09
CA MET A 1 0.27 -11.62 -3.51
C MET A 1 0.59 -10.24 -4.09
N GLY A 2 0.44 -9.99 -5.41
CA GLY A 2 0.85 -8.74 -6.04
C GLY A 2 0.12 -7.44 -5.63
N GLY A 3 -1.13 -7.52 -5.16
CA GLY A 3 -1.96 -6.33 -4.97
C GLY A 3 -1.40 -5.30 -4.00
N ILE A 4 -0.83 -5.71 -2.85
CA ILE A 4 -0.20 -4.78 -1.92
C ILE A 4 1.08 -4.15 -2.48
N PHE A 5 1.88 -4.89 -3.25
CA PHE A 5 3.06 -4.32 -3.90
C PHE A 5 2.70 -3.22 -4.91
N VAL A 6 1.58 -3.39 -5.63
CA VAL A 6 1.06 -2.36 -6.53
C VAL A 6 0.67 -1.10 -5.74
N VAL A 7 -0.03 -1.25 -4.61
CA VAL A 7 -0.40 -0.12 -3.74
C VAL A 7 0.84 0.60 -3.18
N GLU A 8 1.84 -0.14 -2.71
CA GLU A 8 3.10 0.40 -2.22
C GLU A 8 3.81 1.23 -3.30
N THR A 9 3.92 0.68 -4.52
CA THR A 9 4.55 1.38 -5.65
C THR A 9 3.75 2.62 -6.07
N LEU A 10 2.42 2.52 -6.15
CA LEU A 10 1.53 3.64 -6.43
C LEU A 10 1.65 4.74 -5.38
N SER A 11 1.81 4.38 -4.10
CA SER A 11 1.99 5.35 -3.03
C SER A 11 3.26 6.20 -3.23
N VAL A 12 4.35 5.58 -3.68
CA VAL A 12 5.61 6.28 -4.01
C VAL A 12 5.41 7.17 -5.23
N MET A 13 4.83 6.64 -6.31
CA MET A 13 4.58 7.42 -7.54
C MET A 13 3.72 8.66 -7.26
N ILE A 14 2.62 8.50 -6.52
CA ILE A 14 1.73 9.58 -6.13
C ILE A 14 2.47 10.59 -5.24
N GLN A 15 3.18 10.12 -4.21
CA GLN A 15 3.91 10.97 -3.29
C GLN A 15 4.97 11.80 -4.02
N THR A 16 5.79 11.18 -4.86
CA THR A 16 6.87 11.87 -5.60
C THR A 16 6.29 12.85 -6.62
N THR A 17 5.24 12.46 -7.35
CA THR A 17 4.58 13.34 -8.32
C THR A 17 3.96 14.55 -7.62
N TYR A 18 3.23 14.34 -6.53
CA TYR A 18 2.62 15.43 -5.77
C TYR A 18 3.67 16.33 -5.12
N PHE A 19 4.73 15.77 -4.54
CA PHE A 19 5.79 16.58 -3.92
C PHE A 19 6.42 17.54 -4.93
N ARG A 20 6.65 17.09 -6.16
CA ARG A 20 7.16 17.92 -7.25
C ARG A 20 6.16 19.00 -7.67
N LEU A 21 4.90 18.63 -7.91
CA LEU A 21 3.88 19.56 -8.41
C LEU A 21 3.43 20.59 -7.36
N SER A 22 3.43 20.21 -6.08
CA SER A 22 2.95 21.06 -4.99
C SER A 22 4.03 21.96 -4.37
N GLY A 23 5.27 21.90 -4.88
CA GLY A 23 6.39 22.66 -4.33
C GLY A 23 6.82 22.19 -2.93
N GLY A 24 6.73 20.89 -2.66
CA GLY A 24 7.24 20.28 -1.43
C GLY A 24 6.18 19.82 -0.41
N LYS A 25 4.89 19.87 -0.75
CA LYS A 25 3.84 19.29 0.12
C LYS A 25 3.81 17.77 -0.02
N ARG A 26 3.32 17.09 1.01
CA ARG A 26 3.24 15.63 1.09
C ARG A 26 1.79 15.20 1.24
N ILE A 27 1.36 14.15 0.54
CA ILE A 27 0.01 13.57 0.71
C ILE A 27 0.03 12.55 1.85
N PHE A 28 1.00 11.64 1.80
CA PHE A 28 1.30 10.71 2.88
C PHE A 28 2.40 11.31 3.77
N LEU A 29 2.31 11.07 5.08
CA LEU A 29 3.40 11.38 6.02
C LEU A 29 4.77 10.90 5.51
N MET A 30 4.80 9.68 4.98
CA MET A 30 5.95 9.07 4.31
C MET A 30 5.44 8.06 3.28
N ALA A 31 6.19 7.89 2.20
CA ALA A 31 6.00 6.78 1.25
C ALA A 31 7.27 5.90 1.29
N PRO A 32 7.14 4.57 1.16
CA PRO A 32 5.92 3.81 0.83
C PRO A 32 4.85 3.79 1.94
N ILE A 33 3.63 3.34 1.62
CA ILE A 33 2.44 3.54 2.46
C ILE A 33 2.51 2.80 3.82
N HIS A 34 3.28 1.73 3.98
CA HIS A 34 3.46 1.11 5.31
C HIS A 34 4.06 2.08 6.33
N HIS A 35 5.08 2.88 5.95
CA HIS A 35 5.66 3.88 6.84
C HIS A 35 4.70 5.02 7.19
N HIS A 36 3.73 5.32 6.33
CA HIS A 36 2.65 6.25 6.67
C HIS A 36 1.87 5.77 7.91
N PHE A 37 1.64 4.46 8.03
CA PHE A 37 0.94 3.90 9.19
C PHE A 37 1.83 3.82 10.43
N GLU A 38 3.12 3.53 10.27
CA GLU A 38 4.09 3.57 11.38
C GLU A 38 4.18 4.97 11.99
N LEU A 39 4.26 6.01 11.16
CA LEU A 39 4.26 7.42 11.61
C LEU A 39 2.92 7.84 12.22
N LYS A 40 1.82 7.13 11.94
CA LYS A 40 0.54 7.29 12.64
C LYS A 40 0.50 6.55 13.98
N GLY A 41 1.60 5.94 14.41
CA GLY A 41 1.76 5.25 15.69
C GLY A 41 1.44 3.76 15.65
N TRP A 42 1.30 3.15 14.47
CA TRP A 42 1.12 1.70 14.39
C TRP A 42 2.46 0.99 14.60
N LYS A 43 2.45 -0.11 15.35
CA LYS A 43 3.62 -0.99 15.45
C LYS A 43 3.86 -1.66 14.09
N GLU A 44 5.12 -1.86 13.73
CA GLU A 44 5.50 -2.55 12.49
C GLU A 44 4.78 -3.90 12.34
N THR A 45 4.77 -4.73 13.39
CA THR A 45 4.07 -6.02 13.41
C THR A 45 2.56 -5.88 13.18
N GLN A 46 1.94 -4.80 13.65
CA GLN A 46 0.52 -4.51 13.39
C GLN A 46 0.29 -4.15 11.92
N VAL A 47 1.17 -3.35 11.30
CA VAL A 47 1.09 -3.00 9.87
C VAL A 47 1.24 -4.25 9.02
N VAL A 48 2.29 -5.05 9.27
CA VAL A 48 2.58 -6.30 8.54
C VAL A 48 1.40 -7.27 8.63
N THR A 49 0.86 -7.50 9.83
CA THR A 49 -0.27 -8.41 10.04
C THR A 49 -1.51 -7.96 9.28
N ARG A 50 -1.82 -6.65 9.30
CA ARG A 50 -2.98 -6.10 8.56
C ARG A 50 -2.78 -6.19 7.05
N PHE A 51 -1.58 -5.94 6.56
CA PHE A 51 -1.26 -6.04 5.13
C PHE A 51 -1.33 -7.49 4.65
N TRP A 52 -0.98 -8.47 5.49
CA TRP A 52 -1.18 -9.89 5.20
C TRP A 52 -2.66 -10.26 5.09
N ILE A 53 -3.51 -9.77 6.00
CA ILE A 53 -4.96 -9.98 5.92
C ILE A 53 -5.51 -9.45 4.59
N ILE A 54 -5.13 -8.22 4.21
CA ILE A 54 -5.55 -7.62 2.92
C ILE A 54 -5.01 -8.45 1.74
N THR A 55 -3.75 -8.88 1.81
CA THR A 55 -3.13 -9.71 0.76
C THR A 55 -3.87 -11.03 0.58
N PHE A 56 -4.27 -11.68 1.68
CA PHE A 56 -5.05 -12.91 1.65
C PHE A 56 -6.40 -12.70 0.95
N ILE A 57 -7.13 -11.63 1.31
CA ILE A 57 -8.40 -11.28 0.64
C ILE A 57 -8.19 -11.03 -0.86
N LEU A 58 -7.16 -10.28 -1.24
CA LEU A 58 -6.85 -10.00 -2.65
C LEU A 58 -6.46 -11.27 -3.42
N VAL A 59 -5.79 -12.23 -2.77
CA VAL A 59 -5.52 -13.54 -3.36
C VAL A 59 -6.82 -14.29 -3.62
N LEU A 60 -7.74 -14.34 -2.66
CA LEU A 60 -9.04 -15.01 -2.85
C LEU A 60 -9.85 -14.39 -3.99
N ILE A 61 -9.84 -13.05 -4.10
CA ILE A 61 -10.46 -12.35 -5.22
C ILE A 61 -9.76 -12.70 -6.55
N GLY A 62 -8.43 -12.73 -6.58
CA GLY A 62 -7.69 -13.14 -7.78
C GLY A 62 -7.94 -14.60 -8.17
N LEU A 63 -8.19 -15.48 -7.20
CA LEU A 63 -8.59 -16.86 -7.45
C LEU A 63 -10.02 -16.97 -7.98
N SER A 64 -10.94 -16.13 -7.51
CA SER A 64 -12.33 -16.14 -8.00
C SER A 64 -12.47 -15.61 -9.43
N THR A 65 -11.53 -14.79 -9.91
CA THR A 65 -11.50 -14.32 -11.30
C THR A 65 -10.87 -15.32 -12.28
N LEU A 66 -10.12 -16.31 -11.79
CA LEU A 66 -9.62 -17.39 -12.61
C LEU A 66 -10.79 -18.28 -13.04
N LYS A 67 -11.28 -18.05 -14.27
CA LYS A 67 -12.18 -18.99 -14.93
C LYS A 67 -11.42 -20.27 -15.25
N ILE A 68 -11.58 -21.29 -14.41
CA ILE A 68 -11.18 -22.66 -14.72
C ILE A 68 -12.39 -23.32 -15.40
N ARG A 69 -12.51 -23.12 -16.71
CA ARG A 69 -13.39 -23.89 -17.60
C ARG A 69 -12.74 -23.98 -18.97
#